data_AF-B4WTL1-F1
#
_entry.id   AF-B4WTL1-F1
#
_cell.length_a   1.000
_cell.length_b   1.000
_cell.length_c   1.000
_cell.angle_alpha   90.00
_cell.angle_beta   90.00
_cell.angle_gamma   90.00
#
_symmetry.space_group_name_H-M   'P 1'
#
loop_
_entity.id
_entity.type
_entity.pdbx_description
1 polymer ?
#
loop_
_entity_poly.entity_id
_entity_poly.type
_entity_poly.pdbx_seq_one_letter_code
_entity_poly.pdbx_strand_id
1 'polypeptide(L)'
;MPSDIILIGPQTAGKSTVGALLANRLNLPQCSMDEHRWRYYQEIGYDEALAKQKQKTEGARGLIQYWKPFEAYTVERLLLEHTNCVIDFGAGHSVYAVSKGQTGSLKLS
;
A
#
# COMPACT_ATOMS: atom_id res chain seq x y z
N MET A 1 -15.81 0.01 18.15
CA MET A 1 -15.75 -0.74 16.90
C MET A 1 -14.68 -0.08 16.04
N PRO A 2 -13.81 -0.81 15.32
CA PRO A 2 -12.85 -0.17 14.43
C PRO A 2 -13.62 0.61 13.38
N SER A 3 -13.33 1.90 13.26
CA SER A 3 -14.04 2.85 12.39
C SER A 3 -13.26 3.15 11.11
N ASP A 4 -12.25 2.34 10.80
CA ASP A 4 -11.38 2.56 9.65
C ASP A 4 -12.12 2.31 8.34
N ILE A 5 -12.00 3.28 7.43
CA ILE A 5 -12.57 3.20 6.08
C ILE A 5 -11.42 3.20 5.09
N ILE A 6 -11.27 2.11 4.33
CA ILE A 6 -10.17 1.97 3.37
C ILE A 6 -10.70 2.20 1.95
N LEU A 7 -10.11 3.15 1.23
CA LEU A 7 -10.39 3.48 -0.16
C LEU A 7 -9.37 2.83 -1.08
N ILE A 8 -9.82 1.86 -1.86
CA ILE A 8 -9.03 1.14 -2.87
C ILE A 8 -9.50 1.47 -4.29
N GLY A 9 -8.60 1.38 -5.25
CA GLY A 9 -8.89 1.67 -6.66
C GLY A 9 -7.69 2.22 -7.42
N PRO A 10 -7.78 2.32 -8.76
CA PRO A 10 -6.64 2.69 -9.61
C PRO A 10 -6.13 4.11 -9.31
N GLN A 11 -4.94 4.43 -9.84
CA GLN A 11 -4.45 5.80 -9.84
C GLN A 11 -5.49 6.70 -10.52
N THR A 12 -5.57 7.96 -10.10
CA THR A 12 -6.50 8.96 -10.65
C THR A 12 -8.00 8.67 -10.50
N ALA A 13 -8.40 7.65 -9.72
CA ALA A 13 -9.82 7.37 -9.41
C ALA A 13 -10.49 8.35 -8.43
N GLY A 14 -9.78 9.40 -7.98
CA GLY A 14 -10.31 10.39 -7.04
C GLY A 14 -10.35 9.94 -5.57
N LYS A 15 -9.59 8.91 -5.19
CA LYS A 15 -9.60 8.35 -3.83
C LYS A 15 -9.21 9.36 -2.76
N SER A 16 -8.15 10.14 -2.98
CA SER A 16 -7.74 11.20 -2.06
C SER A 16 -8.82 12.28 -1.90
N THR A 17 -9.52 12.63 -2.99
CA THR A 17 -10.63 13.58 -2.97
C THR A 17 -11.83 13.04 -2.18
N VAL A 18 -12.26 11.81 -2.45
CA VAL A 18 -13.37 11.17 -1.72
C VAL A 18 -12.99 10.94 -0.25
N GLY A 19 -11.74 10.55 0.00
CA GLY A 19 -11.19 10.37 1.34
C GLY A 19 -11.29 11.63 2.18
N ALA A 20 -10.87 12.77 1.63
CA ALA A 20 -10.95 14.06 2.30
C ALA A 20 -12.40 14.45 2.62
N LEU A 21 -13.31 14.29 1.66
CA LEU A 21 -14.74 14.60 1.87
C LEU A 21 -15.36 13.71 2.94
N LEU A 22 -15.03 12.42 2.93
CA LEU A 22 -15.55 11.44 3.89
C LEU A 22 -15.01 11.68 5.30
N ALA A 23 -13.69 11.89 5.41
CA ALA A 23 -13.00 12.24 6.65
C ALA A 23 -13.65 13.46 7.31
N ASN A 24 -13.84 14.54 6.54
CA ASN A 24 -14.52 15.74 7.01
C ASN A 24 -15.97 15.48 7.44
N ARG A 25 -16.72 14.68 6.67
CA ARG A 25 -18.14 14.39 6.97
C ARG A 25 -18.33 13.58 8.24
N LEU A 26 -17.37 12.72 8.55
CA LEU A 26 -17.37 11.81 9.70
C LEU A 26 -16.56 12.34 10.90
N ASN A 27 -15.90 13.49 10.75
CA ASN A 27 -14.95 14.02 11.73
C ASN A 27 -13.86 13.01 12.11
N LEU A 28 -13.30 12.34 11.10
CA LEU A 28 -12.19 11.41 11.22
C LEU A 28 -10.95 11.99 10.52
N PRO A 29 -9.72 11.68 10.96
CA PRO A 29 -8.52 11.99 10.20
C PRO A 29 -8.49 11.22 8.87
N GLN A 30 -7.85 11.80 7.86
CA GLN A 30 -7.48 11.12 6.63
C GLN A 30 -6.01 10.70 6.70
N CYS A 31 -5.70 9.51 6.21
CA CYS A 31 -4.35 8.97 6.11
C CYS A 31 -4.07 8.50 4.69
N SER A 32 -3.14 9.15 3.99
CA SER A 32 -2.78 8.76 2.62
C SER A 32 -1.56 7.85 2.64
N MET A 33 -1.68 6.67 2.01
CA MET A 33 -0.56 5.74 1.86
C MET A 33 0.66 6.39 1.18
N ASP A 34 0.42 7.29 0.23
CA ASP A 34 1.49 7.92 -0.56
C ASP A 34 2.38 8.86 0.27
N GLU A 35 1.86 9.40 1.38
CA GLU A 35 2.61 10.25 2.32
C GLU A 35 3.54 9.43 3.22
N HIS A 36 3.16 8.19 3.52
CA HIS A 36 3.90 7.34 4.46
C HIS A 36 4.83 6.32 3.79
N ARG A 37 4.54 5.92 2.54
CA ARG A 37 5.20 4.76 1.90
C ARG A 37 6.72 4.79 1.96
N TRP A 38 7.35 5.95 1.74
CA TRP A 38 8.81 6.03 1.70
C TRP A 38 9.46 5.78 3.06
N ARG A 39 8.83 6.26 4.14
CA ARG A 39 9.27 5.97 5.50
C ARG A 39 9.19 4.47 5.79
N TYR A 40 8.08 3.83 5.45
CA TYR A 40 7.92 2.38 5.66
C TYR A 40 8.84 1.54 4.78
N TYR A 41 9.10 1.99 3.55
CA TYR A 41 10.07 1.35 2.66
C TYR A 41 11.47 1.35 3.29
N GLN A 42 11.87 2.47 3.93
CA GLN A 42 13.15 2.57 4.63
C GLN A 42 13.25 1.64 5.84
N GLU A 43 12.15 1.37 6.56
CA GLU A 43 12.13 0.46 7.73
C GLU A 43 12.60 -0.97 7.38
N ILE A 44 12.45 -1.39 6.12
CA ILE A 44 12.85 -2.72 5.62
C ILE A 44 13.96 -2.67 4.56
N GLY A 45 14.72 -1.57 4.51
CA GLY A 45 15.95 -1.50 3.72
C GLY A 45 15.77 -1.09 2.26
N TYR A 46 14.82 -0.21 1.96
CA TYR A 46 14.72 0.39 0.62
C TYR A 46 15.98 1.16 0.23
N ASP A 47 16.49 0.87 -0.96
CA ASP A 47 17.66 1.50 -1.57
C ASP A 47 17.23 2.29 -2.81
N GLU A 48 17.29 3.61 -2.69
CA GLU A 48 16.92 4.53 -3.77
C GLU A 48 17.88 4.44 -4.97
N ALA A 49 19.17 4.18 -4.74
CA ALA A 49 20.14 4.02 -5.81
C ALA A 49 19.87 2.73 -6.59
N LEU A 50 19.55 1.63 -5.90
CA LEU A 50 19.12 0.39 -6.52
C LEU A 50 17.81 0.56 -7.30
N ALA A 51 16.83 1.27 -6.74
CA ALA A 51 15.58 1.57 -7.44
C ALA A 51 15.82 2.34 -8.75
N LYS A 52 16.64 3.39 -8.70
CA LYS A 52 17.05 4.18 -9.87
C LYS A 52 17.80 3.32 -10.89
N GLN A 53 18.72 2.47 -10.43
CA GLN A 53 19.44 1.54 -11.29
C GLN A 53 18.45 0.59 -11.99
N LYS A 54 17.54 -0.03 -11.25
CA LYS A 54 16.52 -0.94 -11.80
C LYS A 54 15.60 -0.26 -12.80
N GLN A 55 15.16 0.96 -12.53
CA GLN A 55 14.37 1.73 -13.48
C GLN A 55 15.15 1.97 -14.78
N LYS A 56 16.45 2.29 -14.67
CA LYS A 56 17.32 2.53 -15.84
C LYS A 56 17.58 1.28 -16.66
N THR A 57 17.80 0.12 -16.02
CA THR A 57 18.21 -1.12 -16.71
C THR A 57 17.04 -2.01 -17.13
N GLU A 58 15.96 -2.01 -16.35
CA GLU A 58 14.83 -2.93 -16.50
C GLU A 58 13.50 -2.19 -16.78
N GLY A 59 13.53 -0.86 -16.84
CA GLY A 59 12.36 -0.01 -17.04
C GLY A 59 11.38 -0.03 -15.87
N ALA A 60 10.14 0.39 -16.14
CA ALA A 60 9.07 0.42 -15.13
C ALA A 60 8.81 -0.96 -14.49
N ARG A 61 8.96 -2.05 -15.27
CA ARG A 61 8.73 -3.41 -14.77
C ARG A 61 9.70 -3.80 -13.66
N GLY A 62 10.99 -3.51 -13.81
CA GLY A 62 11.98 -3.83 -12.79
C GLY A 62 11.81 -3.00 -11.53
N LEU A 63 11.38 -1.74 -11.68
CA LEU A 63 11.05 -0.89 -10.53
C LEU A 63 9.83 -1.41 -9.76
N ILE A 64 8.76 -1.78 -10.47
CA ILE A 64 7.55 -2.36 -9.85
C ILE A 64 7.90 -3.67 -9.14
N GLN A 65 8.70 -4.53 -9.77
CA GLN A 65 9.12 -5.79 -9.16
C GLN A 65 9.97 -5.57 -7.89
N TYR A 66 10.80 -4.52 -7.88
CA TYR A 66 11.54 -4.12 -6.69
C TYR A 66 10.63 -3.62 -5.57
N TRP A 67 9.59 -2.85 -5.89
CA TRP A 67 8.66 -2.31 -4.89
C TRP A 67 7.71 -3.35 -4.28
N LYS A 68 7.41 -4.45 -4.96
CA LYS A 68 6.45 -5.48 -4.49
C LYS A 68 6.60 -5.93 -3.02
N PRO A 69 7.79 -6.33 -2.53
CA PRO A 69 7.93 -6.70 -1.12
C PRO A 69 7.64 -5.52 -0.18
N PHE A 70 7.98 -4.30 -0.60
CA PHE A 70 7.73 -3.10 0.19
C PHE A 70 6.25 -2.73 0.24
N GLU A 71 5.51 -2.88 -0.86
CA GLU A 71 4.06 -2.62 -0.91
C GLU A 71 3.29 -3.47 0.12
N ALA A 72 3.64 -4.75 0.28
CA ALA A 72 3.05 -5.66 1.26
C ALA A 72 3.26 -5.20 2.71
N TYR A 73 4.53 -4.98 3.05
CA TYR A 73 4.91 -4.50 4.37
C TYR A 73 4.25 -3.17 4.72
N THR A 74 4.18 -2.27 3.75
CA THR A 74 3.66 -0.91 3.93
C THR A 74 2.15 -0.92 4.25
N VAL A 75 1.38 -1.82 3.64
CA VAL A 75 -0.04 -2.00 3.98
C VAL A 75 -0.21 -2.44 5.43
N GLU A 76 0.51 -3.47 5.85
CA GLU A 76 0.45 -3.97 7.23
C GLU A 76 0.89 -2.89 8.22
N ARG A 77 2.01 -2.22 7.92
CA ARG A 77 2.58 -1.19 8.78
C ARG A 77 1.65 0.01 8.97
N LEU A 78 0.99 0.46 7.89
CA LEU A 78 0.03 1.57 7.92
C LEU A 78 -1.19 1.22 8.79
N LEU A 79 -1.77 0.03 8.61
CA LEU A 79 -2.95 -0.41 9.35
C LEU A 79 -2.67 -0.64 10.85
N LEU A 80 -1.41 -0.90 11.21
CA LEU A 80 -0.99 -0.98 12.61
C LEU A 80 -0.72 0.39 13.25
N GLU A 81 -0.27 1.39 12.48
CA GLU A 81 0.02 2.74 12.99
C GLU A 81 -1.22 3.62 13.10
N HIS A 82 -2.16 3.47 12.17
CA HIS A 82 -3.31 4.37 12.03
C HIS A 82 -4.61 3.62 12.30
N THR A 83 -5.40 4.16 13.22
CA THR A 83 -6.72 3.64 13.58
C THR A 83 -7.72 4.78 13.74
N ASN A 84 -9.00 4.48 13.52
CA ASN A 84 -10.10 5.43 13.45
C ASN A 84 -9.88 6.55 12.42
N CYS A 85 -9.56 6.16 11.19
CA CYS A 85 -9.26 7.08 10.09
C CYS A 85 -9.82 6.63 8.75
N VAL A 86 -9.89 7.57 7.80
CA VAL A 86 -10.14 7.26 6.38
C VAL A 86 -8.79 7.08 5.70
N ILE A 87 -8.52 5.88 5.18
CA ILE A 87 -7.25 5.53 4.57
C ILE A 87 -7.40 5.44 3.05
N ASP A 88 -6.61 6.19 2.28
CA ASP A 88 -6.56 6.04 0.82
C ASP A 88 -5.27 5.35 0.34
N PHE A 89 -5.43 4.27 -0.42
CA PHE A 89 -4.30 3.49 -0.92
C PHE A 89 -3.75 4.07 -2.24
N GLY A 90 -2.43 4.11 -2.36
CA GLY A 90 -1.77 4.32 -3.66
C GLY A 90 -2.06 3.16 -4.62
N ALA A 91 -2.02 3.41 -5.93
CA ALA A 91 -2.46 2.46 -6.95
C ALA A 91 -1.71 1.11 -6.97
N GLY A 92 -0.48 1.06 -6.44
CA GLY A 92 0.32 -0.16 -6.31
C GLY A 92 -0.13 -1.09 -5.18
N HIS A 93 -0.88 -0.59 -4.20
CA HIS A 93 -1.15 -1.29 -2.93
C HIS A 93 -2.47 -2.07 -2.91
N SER A 94 -3.22 -2.08 -4.03
CA SER A 94 -4.55 -2.71 -4.10
C SER A 94 -4.60 -4.05 -4.84
N VAL A 95 -3.51 -4.46 -5.51
CA VAL A 95 -3.50 -5.67 -6.35
C VAL A 95 -2.31 -6.57 -6.00
N TYR A 96 -2.61 -7.73 -5.44
CA TYR A 96 -1.68 -8.83 -5.25
C TYR A 96 -1.94 -9.92 -6.28
N ALA A 97 -0.94 -10.24 -7.09
CA ALA A 97 -0.98 -11.44 -7.90
C ALA A 97 -0.65 -12.63 -6.98
N VAL A 98 -1.65 -13.46 -6.65
CA VAL A 98 -1.38 -14.76 -6.03
C VAL A 98 -0.80 -15.65 -7.13
N SER A 99 0.51 -15.94 -7.07
CA SER A 99 1.07 -16.99 -7.93
C SER A 99 0.42 -18.31 -7.55
N LYS A 100 -0.27 -18.97 -8.49
CA LYS A 100 -0.71 -20.37 -8.30
C LYS A 100 0.54 -21.24 -8.10
N GLY A 101 0.83 -21.57 -6.85
CA GLY A 101 2.02 -22.35 -6.53
C GLY A 101 2.34 -22.43 -5.05
N GLN A 102 1.35 -22.82 -4.24
CA GLN A 102 1.54 -23.54 -2.96
C GLN A 102 0.17 -23.95 -2.43
N THR A 103 -0.33 -25.11 -2.89
CA THR A 103 -1.38 -25.85 -2.19
C THR A 103 -0.79 -26.40 -0.90
N GLY A 104 -0.78 -25.58 0.15
CA GLY A 104 -0.60 -26.04 1.52
C GLY A 104 -1.86 -26.79 1.95
N SER A 105 -1.75 -28.11 2.10
CA SER A 105 -2.81 -28.95 2.66
C SER A 105 -3.05 -28.54 4.11
N LEU A 106 -4.11 -27.76 4.36
CA LEU A 106 -4.67 -27.58 5.70
C LEU A 106 -5.41 -28.87 6.07
N LYS A 107 -4.73 -29.77 6.77
CA LYS A 107 -5.42 -30.77 7.60
C LYS A 107 -6.04 -30.02 8.79
N LEU A 108 -7.36 -29.91 8.78
CA LEU A 108 -8.14 -29.58 9.97
C LEU A 108 -8.14 -30.83 10.86
N SER A 109 -7.68 -30.64 12.09
CA SER A 109 -7.89 -31.53 13.24
C SER A 109 -9.36 -31.62 13.61
#